data_AF-A0A1A2UX41-F1
#
_entry.id   AF-A0A1A2UX41-F1
#
_cell.length_a   1.000
_cell.length_b   1.000
_cell.length_c   1.000
_cell.angle_alpha   90.00
_cell.angle_beta   90.00
_cell.angle_gamma   90.00
#
_symmetry.space_group_name_H-M   'P 1'
#
loop_
_entity.id
_entity.type
_entity.pdbx_description
1 polymer ?
#
loop_
_entity_poly.entity_id
_entity_poly.type
_entity_poly.pdbx_seq_one_letter_code
_entity_poly.pdbx_strand_id
1 'polypeptide(L)'
;MNFNPSHIGPGAGTFRGPGPSGTPAGDAAPTERIGLGQQGAHRIVGQPAANQAGRGPRTRRTVDLPAATHRALDIWQREAADRLGVARVTGQEVLTALIDQLLVDPKLAAQITRAIKDRR
;
A
#
# COMPACT_ATOMS: atom_id res chain seq x y z
N MET A 1 12.10 -21.00 53.05
CA MET A 1 10.78 -20.37 52.82
C MET A 1 10.71 -19.97 51.34
N ASN A 2 10.17 -20.70 50.37
CA ASN A 2 9.03 -21.62 50.21
C ASN A 2 7.65 -20.99 50.43
N PHE A 3 7.04 -20.47 49.35
CA PHE A 3 5.59 -20.37 49.22
C PHE A 3 5.15 -20.96 47.87
N ASN A 4 4.23 -21.90 48.01
CA ASN A 4 3.72 -22.85 47.03
C ASN A 4 2.59 -22.22 46.17
N PRO A 5 2.29 -22.74 44.97
CA PRO A 5 1.14 -22.35 44.16
C PRO A 5 -0.10 -23.16 44.55
N SER A 6 -1.26 -22.50 44.67
CA SER A 6 -2.54 -23.18 44.94
C SER A 6 -3.44 -23.17 43.71
N HIS A 7 -3.64 -24.37 43.19
CA HIS A 7 -4.73 -24.84 42.33
C HIS A 7 -6.11 -24.56 42.97
N ILE A 8 -7.19 -24.52 42.16
CA ILE A 8 -8.51 -25.19 42.34
C ILE A 8 -9.59 -24.48 41.47
N GLY A 9 -10.16 -25.22 40.49
CA GLY A 9 -11.48 -24.95 39.88
C GLY A 9 -12.61 -25.57 40.72
N PRO A 10 -13.90 -25.25 40.48
CA PRO A 10 -14.76 -25.95 39.50
C PRO A 10 -15.69 -24.93 38.76
N GLY A 11 -16.50 -25.18 37.73
CA GLY A 11 -17.24 -26.33 37.24
C GLY A 11 -18.71 -25.89 37.01
N ALA A 12 -19.29 -26.31 35.88
CA ALA A 12 -20.72 -26.25 35.49
C ALA A 12 -21.30 -24.94 34.92
N GLY A 13 -21.77 -25.05 33.66
CA GLY A 13 -22.51 -24.04 32.93
C GLY A 13 -22.88 -24.53 31.53
N THR A 14 -23.56 -25.68 31.46
CA THR A 14 -24.16 -26.23 30.24
C THR A 14 -25.23 -25.27 29.71
N PHE A 15 -25.04 -24.69 28.52
CA PHE A 15 -26.16 -24.20 27.73
C PHE A 15 -26.14 -24.82 26.34
N ARG A 16 -27.24 -25.49 26.05
CA ARG A 16 -27.54 -26.35 24.92
C ARG A 16 -28.09 -25.48 23.78
N GLY A 17 -27.42 -25.47 22.64
CA GLY A 17 -27.97 -24.97 21.36
C GLY A 17 -28.18 -26.16 20.41
N PRO A 18 -29.37 -26.33 19.80
CA PRO A 18 -29.70 -27.53 19.02
C PRO A 18 -28.99 -27.54 17.65
N GLY A 19 -28.59 -28.74 17.22
CA GLY A 19 -27.95 -29.00 15.94
C GLY A 19 -28.89 -28.86 14.72
N PRO A 20 -28.32 -28.87 13.50
CA PRO A 20 -29.08 -28.69 12.27
C PRO A 20 -29.72 -30.03 11.87
N SER A 21 -31.04 -30.11 11.90
CA SER A 21 -31.76 -31.25 11.33
C SER A 21 -33.18 -30.84 10.93
N GLY A 22 -33.49 -30.97 9.64
CA GLY A 22 -34.87 -31.11 9.16
C GLY A 22 -35.42 -29.92 8.38
N THR A 23 -35.10 -29.84 7.08
CA THR A 23 -36.06 -29.34 6.09
C THR A 23 -36.87 -30.54 5.57
N PRO A 24 -38.19 -30.54 5.79
CA PRO A 24 -39.08 -30.83 4.67
C PRO A 24 -40.33 -29.95 4.70
N ALA A 25 -40.59 -29.29 3.57
CA ALA A 25 -41.88 -28.77 3.09
C ALA A 25 -41.51 -27.74 2.01
N GLY A 26 -41.88 -27.88 0.75
CA GLY A 26 -43.16 -28.36 0.26
C GLY A 26 -43.73 -27.21 -0.58
N ASP A 27 -43.64 -27.39 -1.90
CA ASP A 27 -44.49 -26.80 -2.94
C ASP A 27 -44.81 -25.28 -2.87
N ALA A 28 -44.04 -24.49 -3.61
CA ALA A 28 -44.52 -23.27 -4.24
C ALA A 28 -43.73 -23.02 -5.55
N ALA A 29 -44.46 -23.04 -6.66
CA ALA A 29 -44.00 -22.87 -8.03
C ALA A 29 -43.31 -21.50 -8.31
N PRO A 30 -42.60 -21.34 -9.44
CA PRO A 30 -41.62 -20.27 -9.67
C PRO A 30 -42.29 -18.97 -10.11
N THR A 31 -41.89 -17.83 -9.54
CA THR A 31 -42.28 -16.50 -10.00
C THR A 31 -41.03 -15.71 -10.36
N GLU A 32 -40.85 -15.54 -11.67
CA GLU A 32 -39.89 -14.61 -12.26
C GLU A 32 -40.29 -13.18 -11.87
N ARG A 33 -39.51 -12.52 -11.00
CA ARG A 33 -39.61 -11.07 -10.78
C ARG A 33 -38.44 -10.36 -11.45
N ILE A 34 -38.72 -9.79 -12.61
CA ILE A 34 -37.97 -8.70 -13.20
C ILE A 34 -38.12 -7.48 -12.26
N GLY A 35 -37.09 -7.22 -11.45
CA GLY A 35 -37.00 -6.08 -10.56
C GLY A 35 -36.20 -4.95 -11.19
N LEU A 36 -36.85 -4.16 -12.04
CA LEU A 36 -36.35 -2.87 -12.48
C LEU A 36 -36.51 -1.87 -11.32
N GLY A 37 -35.39 -1.47 -10.71
CA GLY A 37 -35.27 -0.17 -10.06
C GLY A 37 -35.11 -0.16 -8.53
N GLN A 38 -34.05 0.57 -8.13
CA GLN A 38 -33.85 1.39 -6.93
C GLN A 38 -32.81 0.82 -5.94
N GLN A 39 -31.81 1.54 -5.42
CA GLN A 39 -31.30 2.92 -5.51
C GLN A 39 -30.01 2.95 -4.65
N GLY A 40 -29.02 3.77 -5.00
CA GLY A 40 -27.84 3.98 -4.11
C GLY A 40 -26.70 4.76 -4.76
N ALA A 41 -26.98 5.98 -5.23
CA ALA A 41 -26.03 6.89 -5.86
C ALA A 41 -25.19 7.66 -4.83
N HIS A 42 -24.01 7.17 -4.46
CA HIS A 42 -22.96 7.95 -3.76
C HIS A 42 -21.60 7.27 -4.06
N ARG A 43 -20.69 7.80 -4.88
CA ARG A 43 -19.94 9.04 -4.67
C ARG A 43 -19.17 9.40 -5.95
N ILE A 44 -19.61 10.45 -6.63
CA ILE A 44 -18.78 11.23 -7.56
C ILE A 44 -18.06 12.27 -6.71
N VAL A 45 -16.75 12.13 -6.53
CA VAL A 45 -15.85 13.22 -6.11
C VAL A 45 -14.69 13.22 -7.09
N GLY A 46 -14.57 14.31 -7.83
CA GLY A 46 -13.79 14.43 -9.05
C GLY A 46 -12.29 14.24 -8.87
N GLN A 47 -11.71 13.58 -9.86
CA GLN A 47 -10.31 13.76 -10.20
C GLN A 47 -10.24 14.20 -11.66
N PRO A 48 -9.87 15.46 -11.96
CA PRO A 48 -9.52 15.84 -13.30
C PRO A 48 -8.05 15.44 -13.52
N ALA A 49 -7.81 14.48 -14.40
CA ALA A 49 -6.51 14.31 -15.04
C ALA A 49 -6.77 14.01 -16.52
N ALA A 50 -7.21 15.01 -17.28
CA ALA A 50 -6.29 15.87 -18.01
C ALA A 50 -5.24 15.03 -18.78
N ASN A 51 -5.55 14.82 -20.06
CA ASN A 51 -4.56 14.72 -21.12
C ASN A 51 -3.65 13.47 -21.12
N GLN A 52 -4.21 12.31 -21.46
CA GLN A 52 -3.42 11.17 -21.95
C GLN A 52 -3.06 11.28 -23.45
N ALA A 53 -3.08 12.50 -24.01
CA ALA A 53 -2.57 12.75 -25.35
C ALA A 53 -1.04 12.89 -25.30
N GLY A 54 -0.33 11.88 -25.82
CA GLY A 54 0.97 12.10 -26.46
C GLY A 54 2.23 12.09 -25.58
N ARG A 55 2.30 11.34 -24.48
CA ARG A 55 3.63 10.97 -23.94
C ARG A 55 4.13 9.73 -24.69
N GLY A 56 5.19 9.91 -25.48
CA GLY A 56 5.92 8.79 -26.08
C GLY A 56 6.29 7.71 -25.06
N PRO A 57 6.73 6.53 -25.51
CA PRO A 57 6.95 5.37 -24.65
C PRO A 57 7.87 5.73 -23.47
N ARG A 58 7.34 5.61 -22.24
CA ARG A 58 8.07 5.92 -21.02
C ARG A 58 8.94 4.72 -20.65
N THR A 59 10.26 4.86 -20.80
CA THR A 59 11.21 3.82 -20.37
C THR A 59 11.23 3.72 -18.85
N ARG A 60 11.00 2.52 -18.29
CA ARG A 60 11.09 2.24 -16.86
C ARG A 60 12.47 1.68 -16.51
N ARG A 61 13.13 2.26 -15.52
CA ARG A 61 14.37 1.74 -14.93
C ARG A 61 14.15 1.44 -13.46
N THR A 62 14.41 0.20 -13.05
CA THR A 62 14.34 -0.25 -11.65
C THR A 62 15.75 -0.24 -11.05
N VAL A 63 15.83 0.02 -9.74
CA VAL A 63 17.10 0.01 -8.99
C VAL A 63 16.90 -0.86 -7.77
N ASP A 64 17.71 -1.91 -7.65
CA ASP A 64 17.74 -2.76 -6.47
C ASP A 64 18.52 -2.06 -5.35
N LEU A 65 17.83 -1.76 -4.26
CA LEU A 65 18.37 -1.09 -3.09
C LEU A 65 18.23 -2.03 -1.89
N PRO A 66 19.28 -2.22 -1.08
CA PRO A 66 19.15 -2.91 0.20
C PRO A 66 18.08 -2.23 1.07
N ALA A 67 17.37 -3.02 1.88
CA ALA A 67 16.28 -2.52 2.72
C ALA A 67 16.71 -1.33 3.62
N ALA A 68 17.94 -1.37 4.14
CA ALA A 68 18.51 -0.28 4.93
C ALA A 68 18.64 1.03 4.13
N THR A 69 19.11 0.94 2.88
CA THR A 69 19.25 2.11 1.99
C THR A 69 17.88 2.65 1.60
N HIS A 70 16.91 1.79 1.33
CA HIS A 70 15.53 2.21 1.06
C HIS A 70 14.93 2.96 2.26
N ARG A 71 15.17 2.49 3.49
CA ARG A 71 14.72 3.15 4.71
C ARG A 71 15.38 4.51 4.91
N ALA A 72 16.68 4.62 4.66
CA ALA A 72 17.39 5.89 4.73
C ALA A 72 16.85 6.92 3.73
N LEU A 73 16.51 6.48 2.51
CA LEU A 73 15.91 7.34 1.50
C LEU A 73 14.51 7.85 1.93
N ASP A 74 13.67 6.97 2.47
CA ASP A 74 12.33 7.31 2.96
C ASP A 74 12.37 8.39 4.06
N ILE A 75 13.30 8.26 5.01
CA ILE A 75 13.53 9.27 6.05
C ILE A 75 13.94 10.61 5.43
N TRP A 76 14.93 10.58 4.54
CA TRP A 76 15.41 11.80 3.87
C TRP A 76 14.30 12.48 3.05
N GLN A 77 13.43 11.72 2.39
CA GLN A 77 12.31 12.25 1.61
C GLN A 77 11.31 13.00 2.47
N ARG A 78 11.02 12.49 3.66
CA ARG A 78 10.16 13.17 4.62
C ARG A 78 10.79 14.50 5.05
N GLU A 79 12.06 14.49 5.45
CA GLU A 79 12.79 15.70 5.82
C GLU A 79 12.89 16.71 4.65
N ALA A 80 13.09 16.22 3.43
CA ALA A 80 13.10 17.05 2.23
C ALA A 80 11.71 17.68 1.99
N ALA A 81 10.64 16.92 2.18
CA ALA A 81 9.27 17.42 2.06
C ALA A 81 8.99 18.52 3.10
N ASP A 82 9.39 18.31 4.35
CA ASP A 82 9.28 19.29 5.43
C ASP A 82 10.05 20.58 5.09
N ARG A 83 11.29 20.49 4.58
CA ARG A 83 12.09 21.65 4.16
C ARG A 83 11.51 22.41 2.97
N LEU A 84 10.93 21.70 2.01
CA LEU A 84 10.32 22.28 0.82
C LEU A 84 8.90 22.79 1.06
N GLY A 85 8.30 22.47 2.21
CA GLY A 85 6.91 22.80 2.54
C GLY A 85 5.89 22.04 1.68
N VAL A 86 6.28 20.88 1.13
CA VAL A 86 5.40 20.04 0.30
C VAL A 86 4.90 18.84 1.09
N ALA A 87 3.74 18.30 0.70
CA ALA A 87 3.14 17.17 1.41
C ALA A 87 3.96 15.87 1.32
N ARG A 88 4.67 15.65 0.20
CA ARG A 88 5.54 14.48 0.00
C ARG A 88 6.55 14.73 -1.10
N VAL A 89 7.72 14.11 -0.97
CA VAL A 89 8.70 13.97 -2.04
C VAL A 89 8.77 12.49 -2.39
N THR A 90 8.50 12.14 -3.64
CA THR A 90 8.46 10.75 -4.10
C THR A 90 9.83 10.27 -4.58
N GLY A 91 10.08 8.95 -4.51
CA GLY A 91 11.31 8.35 -5.05
C GLY A 91 11.53 8.65 -6.52
N GLN A 92 10.45 8.75 -7.28
CA GLN A 92 10.53 9.11 -8.70
C GLN A 92 11.04 10.54 -8.90
N GLU A 93 10.54 11.52 -8.14
CA GLU A 93 11.02 12.91 -8.23
C GLU A 93 12.51 13.01 -7.86
N VAL A 94 12.93 12.29 -6.81
CA VAL A 94 14.34 12.24 -6.41
C VAL A 94 15.20 11.64 -7.52
N LEU A 95 14.81 10.49 -8.09
CA LEU A 95 15.58 9.85 -9.14
C LEU A 95 15.62 10.70 -10.42
N THR A 96 14.51 11.32 -10.81
CA THR A 96 14.48 12.22 -11.98
C THR A 96 15.40 13.42 -11.76
N ALA A 97 15.31 14.10 -10.61
CA ALA A 97 16.17 15.23 -10.31
C ALA A 97 17.67 14.86 -10.28
N LEU A 98 18.01 13.70 -9.72
CA LEU A 98 19.39 13.20 -9.71
C LEU A 98 19.91 12.91 -11.13
N ILE A 99 19.07 12.35 -12.01
CA ILE A 99 19.44 12.10 -13.41
C ILE A 99 19.63 13.42 -14.15
N ASP A 100 18.70 14.36 -14.00
CA ASP A 100 18.78 15.67 -14.66
C ASP A 100 20.05 16.41 -14.22
N GLN A 101 20.37 16.40 -12.92
CA GLN A 101 21.60 17.00 -12.41
C GLN A 101 22.86 16.28 -12.91
N LEU A 102 22.85 14.95 -12.97
CA LEU A 102 23.97 14.15 -13.49
C LEU A 102 24.29 14.50 -14.96
N LEU A 103 23.28 14.82 -15.76
CA LEU A 103 23.46 15.16 -17.18
C LEU A 103 23.95 16.59 -17.43
N VAL A 104 23.76 17.50 -16.46
CA VAL A 104 24.11 18.92 -16.60
C VAL A 104 25.36 19.30 -15.80
N ASP A 105 25.61 18.67 -14.65
CA ASP A 105 26.72 18.98 -13.76
C ASP A 105 27.90 17.99 -13.93
N PRO A 106 29.01 18.41 -14.58
CA PRO A 106 30.16 17.54 -14.79
C PRO A 106 30.86 17.14 -13.47
N LYS A 107 30.72 17.93 -12.39
CA LYS A 107 31.30 17.58 -11.09
C LYS A 107 30.54 16.42 -10.46
N LEU A 108 29.21 16.42 -10.55
CA LEU A 108 28.40 15.30 -10.08
C LEU A 108 28.70 14.03 -10.88
N ALA A 109 28.84 14.16 -12.20
CA ALA A 109 29.23 13.04 -13.07
C ALA A 109 30.59 12.44 -12.69
N ALA A 110 31.59 13.28 -12.42
CA ALA A 110 32.91 12.83 -11.98
C ALA A 110 32.86 12.12 -10.61
N GLN A 111 32.08 12.66 -9.67
CA GLN A 111 31.89 12.06 -8.34
C GLN A 111 31.24 10.68 -8.43
N ILE A 112 30.16 10.55 -9.19
CA ILE A 112 29.49 9.26 -9.39
C ILE A 112 30.41 8.27 -10.11
N THR A 113 31.14 8.71 -11.14
CA THR A 113 32.12 7.86 -11.82
C THR A 113 33.19 7.34 -10.87
N ARG A 114 33.70 8.19 -9.96
CA ARG A 114 34.67 7.79 -8.94
C ARG A 114 34.06 6.79 -7.95
N ALA A 115 32.85 7.02 -7.47
CA ALA A 115 32.15 6.11 -6.56
C ALA A 115 31.87 4.74 -7.20
N ILE A 116 31.57 4.70 -8.50
CA ILE A 116 31.40 3.44 -9.24
C ILE A 116 32.73 2.69 -9.37
N LYS A 117 33.84 3.41 -9.66
CA LYS A 117 35.18 2.81 -9.74
C LYS A 117 35.61 2.21 -8.40
N ASP A 118 35.33 2.87 -7.30
CA ASP A 118 35.72 2.42 -5.95
C ASP A 118 35.00 1.13 -5.51
N ARG A 119 33.81 0.87 -6.07
CA ARG A 119 33.00 -0.32 -5.76
C ARG A 119 33.32 -1.53 -6.64
N ARG A 120 34.03 -1.34 -7.76
CA ARG A 120 34.37 -2.41 -8.71
C ARG A 120 35.76 -2.94 -8.44
#